data_AF-A0A6J1W375-F1
#
_entry.id   AF-A0A6J1W375-F1
#
_cell.length_a   1.000
_cell.length_b   1.000
_cell.length_c   1.000
_cell.angle_alpha   90.00
_cell.angle_beta   90.00
_cell.angle_gamma   90.00
#
_symmetry.space_group_name_H-M   'P 1'
#
loop_
_entity.id
_entity.type
_entity.pdbx_description
1 polymer ?
#
loop_
_entity_poly.entity_id
_entity_poly.type
_entity_poly.pdbx_seq_one_letter_code
_entity_poly.pdbx_strand_id
1 'polypeptide(L)' 'ILPSDGSVQDQNQRPVRLYPEVPEVLHLLDSEGIAMAAASRTGEIQGARQLLDLFGLNLCYFRYTEIYPGSKTTHFQR' A
#
# COMPACT_ATOMS: atom_id res chain seq x y z
N ILE A 1 10.67 -0.34 -13.22
CA ILE A 1 10.53 -1.26 -14.37
C ILE A 1 9.94 -2.54 -13.78
N LEU A 2 8.73 -2.92 -14.18
CA LEU A 2 8.19 -4.23 -13.78
C LEU A 2 8.90 -5.30 -14.61
N PRO A 3 9.65 -6.24 -14.01
CA PRO A 3 10.13 -7.42 -14.71
C PRO A 3 8.98 -8.17 -15.38
N SER A 4 9.29 -8.90 -16.46
CA SER A 4 8.32 -9.59 -17.32
C SER A 4 7.53 -10.70 -16.61
N ASP A 5 7.93 -11.07 -15.40
CA ASP A 5 7.25 -12.02 -14.52
C ASP A 5 6.23 -11.36 -13.56
N GLY A 6 6.08 -10.02 -13.62
CA GLY A 6 5.19 -9.26 -12.75
C GLY A 6 5.71 -9.07 -11.32
N SER A 7 6.96 -9.46 -11.02
CA SER A 7 7.55 -9.24 -9.70
C SER A 7 7.85 -7.75 -9.46
N VAL A 8 7.77 -7.29 -8.21
CA VAL A 8 8.18 -5.94 -7.84
C VAL A 8 9.57 -6.01 -7.24
N GLN A 9 10.47 -5.13 -7.69
CA GLN A 9 11.86 -5.08 -7.24
C GLN A 9 12.24 -3.65 -6.84
N ASP A 10 13.14 -3.52 -5.87
CA ASP A 10 13.76 -2.24 -5.53
C ASP A 10 14.87 -1.85 -6.52
N GLN A 11 15.49 -0.68 -6.32
CA GLN A 11 16.58 -0.18 -7.17
C GLN A 11 17.83 -1.09 -7.18
N ASN A 12 17.98 -1.96 -6.18
CA ASN A 12 19.08 -2.90 -6.03
C ASN A 12 18.69 -4.31 -6.51
N GLN A 13 17.60 -4.45 -7.28
CA GLN A 13 17.07 -5.71 -7.79
C GLN A 13 16.65 -6.70 -6.68
N ARG A 14 16.37 -6.19 -5.48
CA ARG A 14 15.86 -7.03 -4.39
C ARG A 14 14.35 -7.18 -4.54
N PRO A 15 13.80 -8.39 -4.42
CA PRO A 15 12.37 -8.60 -4.52
C PRO A 15 11.66 -7.91 -3.36
N VAL A 16 10.65 -7.11 -3.68
CA VAL A 16 9.71 -6.54 -2.71
C VAL A 16 8.46 -7.40 -2.74
N ARG A 17 8.04 -7.90 -1.58
CA ARG A 17 6.86 -8.76 -1.43
C ARG A 17 6.00 -8.24 -0.31
N LEU A 18 4.68 -8.33 -0.48
CA LEU A 18 3.75 -8.21 0.62
C LEU A 18 3.90 -9.43 1.55
N TYR A 19 3.39 -9.32 2.77
CA TYR A 19 3.12 -10.52 3.55
C TYR A 19 2.11 -11.40 2.81
N PRO A 20 2.30 -12.73 2.75
CA PRO A 20 1.48 -13.63 1.94
C PRO A 20 -0.03 -13.51 2.18
N GLU A 21 -0.42 -13.17 3.40
CA GLU A 21 -1.82 -13.11 3.86
C GLU A 21 -2.49 -11.77 3.54
N VAL A 22 -1.73 -10.73 3.15
CA VAL A 22 -2.28 -9.38 2.91
C VAL A 22 -3.41 -9.38 1.88
N PRO A 23 -3.31 -10.05 0.71
CA PRO A 23 -4.40 -10.09 -0.24
C PRO A 23 -5.68 -10.69 0.33
N GLU A 24 -5.57 -11.76 1.13
CA GLU A 24 -6.72 -12.44 1.73
C GLU A 24 -7.39 -11.57 2.80
N VAL A 25 -6.61 -10.93 3.67
CA VAL A 25 -7.12 -10.02 4.70
C VAL A 25 -7.86 -8.83 4.07
N LEU A 26 -7.28 -8.20 3.05
CA LEU A 26 -7.91 -7.06 2.39
C LEU A 26 -9.18 -7.47 1.64
N HIS A 27 -9.17 -8.63 0.98
CA HIS A 27 -10.35 -9.15 0.30
C HIS A 27 -11.50 -9.45 1.26
N LEU A 28 -11.21 -10.04 2.43
CA LEU A 28 -12.21 -10.32 3.45
C LEU A 28 -12.90 -9.02 3.91
N LEU A 29 -12.11 -8.01 4.29
CA LEU A 29 -12.63 -6.72 4.75
C LEU A 29 -13.48 -6.02 3.68
N ASP A 30 -13.03 -6.04 2.42
CA ASP A 30 -13.78 -5.49 1.29
C ASP A 30 -15.10 -6.25 1.05
N SER A 31 -15.08 -7.58 1.15
CA SER A 31 -16.28 -8.42 1.00
C SER A 31 -17.33 -8.19 2.10
N GLU A 32 -16.89 -7.74 3.28
CA GLU A 32 -17.75 -7.31 4.39
C GLU A 32 -18.21 -5.84 4.26
N GLY A 33 -17.81 -5.13 3.21
CA GLY A 33 -18.15 -3.72 2.98
C GLY A 33 -17.44 -2.76 3.93
N ILE A 34 -16.32 -3.17 4.54
CA ILE A 34 -15.56 -2.35 5.48
C ILE A 34 -14.64 -1.41 4.70
N ALA A 35 -14.88 -0.11 4.84
CA ALA A 35 -14.04 0.91 4.22
C ALA A 35 -12.63 0.91 4.83
N MET A 36 -11.61 0.84 3.97
CA MET A 36 -10.20 0.81 4.38
C MET A 36 -9.43 2.05 3.91
N ALA A 37 -8.40 2.40 4.68
CA ALA A 37 -7.49 3.51 4.38
C ALA A 37 -6.05 3.14 4.77
N ALA A 38 -5.07 3.73 4.08
CA ALA A 38 -3.65 3.60 4.41
C ALA A 38 -3.17 4.83 5.19
N ALA A 39 -2.43 4.61 6.28
CA ALA A 39 -1.82 5.67 7.10
C ALA A 39 -0.35 5.33 7.42
N SER A 40 0.60 6.08 6.83
CA SER A 40 2.04 5.80 6.97
C SER A 40 2.87 7.05 7.23
N ARG A 41 3.81 6.93 8.18
CA ARG A 41 4.71 8.02 8.60
C ARG A 41 6.02 8.08 7.79
N THR A 42 6.14 7.32 6.72
CA THR A 42 7.39 7.22 5.95
C THR A 42 7.79 8.56 5.34
N GLY A 43 9.10 8.84 5.32
CA GLY A 43 9.68 9.94 4.53
C GLY A 43 9.73 9.64 3.04
N GLU A 44 9.70 8.36 2.67
CA GLU A 44 9.67 7.92 1.28
C GLU A 44 8.23 7.83 0.76
N ILE A 45 7.63 9.00 0.54
CA ILE A 45 6.22 9.12 0.15
C ILE A 45 5.97 8.56 -1.24
N GLN A 46 6.87 8.84 -2.19
CA GLN A 46 6.70 8.45 -3.59
C GLN A 46 6.83 6.94 -3.75
N GLY A 47 7.87 6.34 -3.16
CA GLY A 47 8.05 4.89 -3.17
C GLY A 47 6.89 4.15 -2.51
N ALA A 48 6.36 4.64 -1.39
CA ALA A 48 5.21 4.00 -0.74
C ALA A 48 3.94 4.04 -1.60
N ARG A 49 3.64 5.18 -2.23
CA ARG A 49 2.51 5.28 -3.17
C ARG A 49 2.70 4.35 -4.38
N GLN A 50 3.90 4.33 -4.94
CA GLN A 50 4.23 3.46 -6.06
C GLN A 50 4.03 1.98 -5.70
N LEU A 51 4.43 1.53 -4.51
CA LEU A 51 4.21 0.15 -4.09
C LEU A 51 2.71 -0.19 -3.98
N LEU A 52 1.89 0.72 -3.45
CA LEU A 52 0.44 0.50 -3.41
C LEU A 52 -0.16 0.34 -4.80
N ASP A 53 0.33 1.10 -5.78
CA ASP A 53 -0.15 1.00 -7.17
C ASP A 53 0.36 -0.27 -7.85
N LEU A 54 1.64 -0.62 -7.70
CA LEU A 54 2.24 -1.81 -8.31
C LEU A 54 1.62 -3.11 -7.79
N PHE A 55 1.22 -3.14 -6.51
CA PHE A 55 0.50 -4.27 -5.92
C PHE A 55 -1.02 -4.19 -6.11
N GLY A 56 -1.54 -3.17 -6.81
CA GLY A 56 -2.98 -3.01 -7.05
C GLY A 56 -3.81 -2.71 -5.80
N LEU A 57 -3.19 -2.30 -4.70
CA LEU A 57 -3.88 -2.07 -3.43
C LEU A 57 -4.62 -0.72 -3.39
N ASN A 58 -4.05 0.30 -4.04
CA ASN A 58 -4.58 1.66 -4.01
C ASN A 58 -5.96 1.76 -4.68
N LEU A 59 -6.09 1.17 -5.88
CA LEU A 59 -7.35 1.21 -6.64
C LEU A 59 -8.38 0.21 -6.14
N CYS A 60 -7.95 -0.94 -5.61
CA CYS A 60 -8.87 -2.02 -5.23
C CYS A 60 -9.37 -1.94 -3.80
N TYR A 61 -8.58 -1.43 -2.84
CA TYR A 61 -8.91 -1.57 -1.42
C TYR A 61 -8.90 -0.25 -0.64
N PHE A 62 -7.97 0.67 -0.92
CA PHE A 62 -7.79 1.86 -0.08
C PHE A 62 -8.52 3.08 -0.64
N ARG A 63 -9.60 3.50 0.04
CA ARG A 63 -10.36 4.70 -0.32
C ARG A 63 -9.60 6.00 -0.03
N TYR A 64 -8.76 5.99 1.00
CA TYR A 64 -7.96 7.13 1.44
C TYR A 64 -6.50 6.71 1.71
N THR A 65 -5.55 7.57 1.35
CA THR A 65 -4.10 7.28 1.49
C THR A 65 -3.34 8.48 2.08
N GLU A 66 -3.17 8.46 3.40
CA GLU A 66 -2.40 9.46 4.15
C GLU A 66 -0.97 8.95 4.37
N ILE A 67 -0.03 9.43 3.56
CA ILE A 67 1.38 9.00 3.58
C ILE A 67 2.28 10.23 3.65
N TYR A 68 2.78 10.53 4.85
CA TYR A 68 3.75 11.62 5.10
C TYR A 68 4.34 11.53 6.52
N PRO A 69 5.53 12.10 6.77
CA PRO A 69 6.08 12.20 8.12
C PRO A 69 5.18 13.00 9.06
N GLY A 70 4.99 12.50 10.29
CA GLY A 70 4.22 13.22 11.31
C GLY A 70 3.58 12.29 12.34
N SER A 71 2.71 12.85 13.18
CA SER A 71 1.89 12.05 14.11
C SER A 71 0.74 11.39 13.36
N LYS A 72 0.37 10.17 13.76
CA LYS A 72 -0.83 9.50 13.23
C LYS A 72 -2.10 10.26 13.56
N THR A 73 -2.15 11.03 14.66
CA THR A 73 -3.32 11.87 14.98
C THR A 73 -3.69 12.80 13.83
N THR A 74 -2.71 13.36 13.13
CA THR A 74 -2.93 14.23 11.96
C THR A 74 -3.48 13.47 10.75
N HIS A 75 -3.16 12.19 10.61
CA HIS A 75 -3.66 11.34 9.51
C HIS A 75 -5.16 11.00 9.66
N PHE A 76 -5.71 11.10 10.87
CA PHE A 76 -7.13 10.82 11.16
C PHE A 76 -8.00 12.10 11.20
N GLN A 77 -7.39 13.28 11.05
CA GLN A 77 -8.10 14.57 11.11
C GLN A 77 -8.52 15.09 9.73
N ARG A 78 -8.27 14.33 8.67
CA ARG A 78 -8.48 14.74 7.27
C ARG A 78 -9.30 13.70 6.53
#